data_AF-A0A1I4M778-F1
#
_entry.id   AF-A0A1I4M778-F1
#
_cell.length_a   1.000
_cell.length_b   1.000
_cell.length_c   1.000
_cell.angle_alpha   90.00
_cell.angle_beta   90.00
_cell.angle_gamma   90.00
#
_symmetry.space_group_name_H-M   'P 1'
#
loop_
_entity.id
_entity.type
_entity.pdbx_description
1 polymer ?
#
loop_
_entity_poly.entity_id
_entity_poly.type
_entity_poly.pdbx_seq_one_letter_code
_entity_poly.pdbx_strand_id
1 'polypeptide(L)'
;MKAEDLMYQNLKTIIAPFEEKERGESVAFLNWFLENIYRLDSVDADDAICDRPNDKGIDGIFVDHTQEEILVLQGKLKQRESTIGDSPLRELAGTMTQLADEKSVQALLDGGANEELKRLIVRNNIKVLISKGYKVIGVFVCNQSLDENGREFLRQDLSLRAYDRERIASEYIDIDVEGGISGKFTFDASYVSPMIIRTSDRATTYILPIQALELVKMAGIEDGTLFSQNVRQSLGNTKVNKALRDSVLSQSEHENFPLYHNGVNILCEKALLENEKLIINNYVVVNGAQSISTFKKSADKLSENLRVIAKIIQIKDQHLSRKITINSNNQNAIKPRDLKSTNEVQVRLREEFLRIENGKYELEIKRGQEQKEGSILITNEEAGRLLLAFDLMEPESCHQVYKLFDDKYADIFARPAVTAYRIIVLYLIMERIQKVAANIAYKPLSRYGLTRFFLMSVVAELVKSDEKASEYLKNPKMLFDTRKIDKFVEAIETILQSIIVDLNYEIEDLGDQFDYKGDLKSPKKIQELRNKLLRSYEKDVARNKADSLANLIS
;
A
#
# COMPACT_ATOMS: atom_id res chain seq x y z
N MET A 1 -14.65 -10.33 -1.43
CA MET A 1 -15.55 -9.50 -2.24
C MET A 1 -16.27 -10.39 -3.25
N LYS A 2 -17.54 -10.11 -3.54
CA LYS A 2 -18.31 -10.82 -4.56
C LYS A 2 -18.36 -10.01 -5.86
N ALA A 3 -18.66 -10.67 -6.97
CA ALA A 3 -18.81 -10.01 -8.27
C ALA A 3 -19.90 -8.91 -8.22
N GLU A 4 -20.97 -9.12 -7.45
CA GLU A 4 -22.06 -8.13 -7.35
C GLU A 4 -21.62 -6.81 -6.68
N ASP A 5 -20.58 -6.85 -5.84
CA ASP A 5 -20.03 -5.66 -5.19
C ASP A 5 -19.44 -4.67 -6.21
N LEU A 6 -19.02 -5.17 -7.37
CA LEU A 6 -18.47 -4.37 -8.48
C LEU A 6 -19.56 -3.87 -9.45
N MET A 7 -20.83 -4.20 -9.25
CA MET A 7 -21.92 -3.53 -9.97
C MET A 7 -21.92 -2.05 -9.60
N TYR A 8 -22.16 -1.16 -10.57
CA TYR A 8 -21.94 0.28 -10.41
C TYR A 8 -22.55 0.90 -9.14
N GLN A 9 -23.77 0.52 -8.77
CA GLN A 9 -24.44 1.05 -7.57
C GLN A 9 -23.70 0.70 -6.27
N ASN A 10 -23.17 -0.53 -6.18
CA ASN A 10 -22.42 -1.00 -5.02
C ASN A 10 -20.99 -0.45 -5.05
N LEU A 11 -20.35 -0.52 -6.23
CA LEU A 11 -19.00 -0.03 -6.46
C LEU A 11 -18.86 1.44 -6.09
N LYS A 12 -19.87 2.27 -6.38
CA LYS A 12 -19.88 3.68 -6.00
C LYS A 12 -19.65 3.89 -4.49
N THR A 13 -20.24 3.06 -3.65
CA THR A 13 -20.04 3.14 -2.20
C THR A 13 -18.62 2.73 -1.80
N ILE A 14 -18.06 1.73 -2.50
CA ILE A 14 -16.70 1.22 -2.27
C ILE A 14 -15.65 2.25 -2.67
N ILE A 15 -15.85 2.95 -3.79
CA ILE A 15 -14.91 3.94 -4.32
C ILE A 15 -15.17 5.34 -3.77
N ALA A 16 -16.26 5.58 -3.03
CA ALA A 16 -16.56 6.89 -2.43
C ALA A 16 -15.41 7.49 -1.60
N PRO A 17 -14.62 6.72 -0.83
CA PRO A 17 -13.43 7.25 -0.15
C PRO A 17 -12.33 7.75 -1.10
N PHE A 18 -12.37 7.32 -2.36
CA PHE A 18 -11.45 7.68 -3.45
C PHE A 18 -12.07 8.71 -4.40
N GLU A 19 -13.39 8.95 -4.32
CA GLU A 19 -14.08 9.97 -5.10
C GLU A 19 -13.75 11.36 -4.54
N GLU A 20 -13.24 12.23 -5.41
CA GLU A 20 -12.98 13.62 -5.07
C GLU A 20 -13.72 14.54 -6.04
N LYS A 21 -14.27 15.66 -5.54
CA LYS A 21 -14.87 16.71 -6.40
C LYS A 21 -13.80 17.23 -7.37
N GLU A 22 -13.78 16.75 -8.62
CA GLU A 22 -12.92 17.09 -9.78
C GLU A 22 -12.20 15.88 -10.40
N ARG A 23 -12.11 14.73 -9.70
CA ARG A 23 -11.65 13.46 -10.28
C ARG A 23 -12.86 12.56 -10.54
N GLY A 24 -13.00 12.09 -11.78
CA GLY A 24 -14.15 11.28 -12.17
C GLY A 24 -14.20 9.94 -11.44
N GLU A 25 -15.37 9.31 -11.42
CA GLU A 25 -15.58 7.98 -10.82
C GLU A 25 -14.63 6.92 -11.40
N SER A 26 -14.20 7.07 -12.67
CA SER A 26 -13.21 6.20 -13.31
C SER A 26 -11.83 6.26 -12.62
N VAL A 27 -11.37 7.46 -12.25
CA VAL A 27 -10.11 7.66 -11.54
C VAL A 27 -10.18 7.04 -10.15
N ALA A 28 -11.28 7.27 -9.44
CA ALA A 28 -11.50 6.70 -8.11
C ALA A 28 -11.49 5.16 -8.15
N PHE A 29 -12.11 4.57 -9.18
CA PHE A 29 -12.09 3.12 -9.39
C PHE A 29 -10.68 2.59 -9.69
N LEU A 30 -9.92 3.27 -10.56
CA LEU A 30 -8.55 2.86 -10.87
C LEU A 30 -7.62 2.98 -9.66
N ASN A 31 -7.78 4.02 -8.84
CA ASN A 31 -7.01 4.21 -7.61
C ASN A 31 -7.34 3.12 -6.58
N TRP A 32 -8.63 2.87 -6.33
CA TRP A 32 -9.07 1.75 -5.49
C TRP A 32 -8.49 0.41 -5.96
N PHE A 33 -8.50 0.16 -7.28
CA PHE A 33 -7.95 -1.06 -7.87
C PHE A 33 -6.44 -1.19 -7.59
N LEU A 34 -5.67 -0.12 -7.74
CA LEU A 34 -4.23 -0.14 -7.48
C LEU A 34 -3.91 -0.38 -5.99
N GLU A 35 -4.67 0.22 -5.07
CA GLU A 35 -4.48 -0.01 -3.63
C GLU A 35 -4.94 -1.40 -3.17
N ASN A 36 -5.97 -1.98 -3.80
CA ASN A 36 -6.59 -3.22 -3.31
C ASN A 36 -6.15 -4.47 -4.06
N ILE A 37 -5.86 -4.38 -5.35
CA ILE A 37 -5.38 -5.50 -6.17
C ILE A 37 -3.85 -5.48 -6.25
N TYR A 38 -3.24 -4.32 -6.57
CA TYR A 38 -1.78 -4.17 -6.64
C TYR A 38 -1.12 -3.82 -5.29
N ARG A 39 -1.91 -3.46 -4.27
CA ARG A 39 -1.43 -3.18 -2.91
C ARG A 39 -0.43 -2.03 -2.82
N LEU A 40 -0.58 -1.05 -3.71
CA LEU A 40 0.22 0.18 -3.67
C LEU A 40 -0.18 1.03 -2.45
N ASP A 41 0.78 1.78 -1.92
CA ASP A 41 0.48 2.85 -0.97
C ASP A 41 -0.28 3.97 -1.70
N SER A 42 -1.15 4.70 -1.00
CA SER A 42 -2.10 5.63 -1.62
C SER A 42 -1.47 6.72 -2.50
N VAL A 43 -0.30 7.21 -2.12
CA VAL A 43 0.46 8.19 -2.92
C VAL A 43 1.03 7.54 -4.19
N ASP A 44 1.51 6.30 -4.11
CA ASP A 44 2.06 5.60 -5.26
C ASP A 44 0.95 5.17 -6.22
N ALA A 45 -0.22 4.80 -5.70
CA ALA A 45 -1.42 4.55 -6.49
C ALA A 45 -1.88 5.82 -7.24
N ASP A 46 -1.95 6.96 -6.55
CA ASP A 46 -2.27 8.25 -7.17
C ASP A 46 -1.23 8.69 -8.20
N ASP A 47 0.06 8.47 -7.91
CA ASP A 47 1.15 8.81 -8.79
C ASP A 47 1.19 7.98 -10.06
N ALA A 48 0.64 6.76 -10.05
CA ALA A 48 0.53 5.93 -11.24
C ALA A 48 -0.54 6.43 -12.22
N ILE A 49 -1.48 7.29 -11.80
CA ILE A 49 -2.63 7.72 -12.61
C ILE A 49 -2.34 9.04 -13.34
N CYS A 50 -2.75 9.12 -14.61
CA CYS A 50 -2.69 10.31 -15.47
C CYS A 50 -3.96 10.54 -16.32
N ASP A 51 -5.08 9.89 -15.99
CA ASP A 51 -6.40 10.01 -16.65
C ASP A 51 -6.87 11.47 -16.76
N ARG A 52 -6.65 12.03 -17.96
CA ARG A 52 -6.98 13.42 -18.34
C ARG A 52 -7.25 13.49 -19.84
N PRO A 53 -7.99 14.51 -20.30
CA PRO A 53 -8.10 14.77 -21.73
C PRO A 53 -6.72 14.80 -22.42
N ASN A 54 -6.64 14.15 -23.59
CA ASN A 54 -5.42 13.97 -24.39
C ASN A 54 -4.32 13.07 -23.78
N ASP A 55 -4.67 12.16 -22.87
CA ASP A 55 -3.79 11.09 -22.34
C ASP A 55 -3.47 9.97 -23.36
N LYS A 56 -3.95 10.08 -24.60
CA LYS A 56 -3.73 9.10 -25.67
C LYS A 56 -4.21 7.68 -25.31
N GLY A 57 -5.21 7.57 -24.43
CA GLY A 57 -5.79 6.31 -23.98
C GLY A 57 -4.97 5.59 -22.90
N ILE A 58 -4.02 6.29 -22.27
CA ILE A 58 -3.23 5.83 -21.12
C ILE A 58 -3.73 6.52 -19.86
N ASP A 59 -4.54 5.82 -19.08
CA ASP A 59 -5.11 6.36 -17.85
C ASP A 59 -4.12 6.27 -16.67
N GLY A 60 -3.09 5.42 -16.79
CA GLY A 60 -2.01 5.34 -15.83
C GLY A 60 -0.84 4.45 -16.29
N ILE A 61 0.29 4.56 -15.58
CA ILE A 61 1.47 3.72 -15.76
C ILE A 61 2.00 3.32 -14.38
N PHE A 62 2.20 2.02 -14.18
CA PHE A 62 2.88 1.48 -13.00
C PHE A 62 4.04 0.58 -13.43
N VAL A 63 5.20 0.70 -12.76
CA VAL A 63 6.39 -0.11 -13.06
C VAL A 63 6.55 -1.18 -11.99
N ASP A 64 6.38 -2.44 -12.38
CA ASP A 64 6.69 -3.58 -11.53
C ASP A 64 8.15 -4.01 -11.76
N HIS A 65 9.05 -3.50 -10.92
CA HIS A 65 10.46 -3.88 -10.97
C HIS A 65 10.72 -5.36 -10.60
N THR A 66 9.80 -6.01 -9.91
CA THR A 66 9.91 -7.44 -9.58
C THR A 66 9.69 -8.28 -10.82
N GLN A 67 8.70 -7.93 -11.65
CA GLN A 67 8.43 -8.61 -12.92
C GLN A 67 9.22 -8.07 -14.12
N GLU A 68 9.90 -6.95 -13.95
CA GLU A 68 10.49 -6.20 -15.07
C GLU A 68 9.41 -5.83 -16.11
N GLU A 69 8.27 -5.35 -15.61
CA GLU A 69 7.11 -5.00 -16.41
C GLU A 69 6.74 -3.52 -16.25
N ILE A 70 6.34 -2.90 -17.35
CA ILE A 70 5.72 -1.58 -17.41
C ILE A 70 4.25 -1.81 -17.70
N LEU A 71 3.41 -1.58 -16.69
CA LEU A 71 1.97 -1.78 -16.78
C LEU A 71 1.31 -0.49 -17.23
N VAL A 72 0.68 -0.52 -18.40
CA VAL A 72 -0.06 0.60 -18.99
C VAL A 72 -1.53 0.38 -18.70
N LEU A 73 -2.09 1.23 -17.85
CA LEU A 73 -3.42 1.06 -17.29
C LEU A 73 -4.45 1.79 -18.15
N GLN A 74 -5.59 1.14 -18.38
CA GLN A 74 -6.79 1.75 -18.95
C GLN A 74 -8.02 1.31 -18.15
N GLY A 75 -8.71 2.25 -17.52
CA GLY A 75 -9.89 2.05 -16.70
C GLY A 75 -11.17 2.34 -17.48
N LYS A 76 -12.16 1.45 -17.33
CA LYS A 76 -13.49 1.63 -17.94
C LYS A 76 -14.60 1.32 -16.94
N LEU A 77 -15.19 2.40 -16.41
CA LEU A 77 -16.35 2.32 -15.53
C LEU A 77 -17.64 2.47 -16.35
N LYS A 78 -18.53 1.48 -16.29
CA LYS A 78 -19.87 1.53 -16.89
C LYS A 78 -20.95 1.61 -15.82
N GLN A 79 -21.86 2.57 -15.97
CA GLN A 79 -23.01 2.74 -15.07
C GLN A 79 -24.14 1.72 -15.32
N ARG A 80 -24.32 1.33 -16.59
CA ARG A 80 -25.32 0.35 -17.00
C ARG A 80 -24.68 -1.02 -17.17
N GLU A 81 -25.38 -2.02 -16.66
CA GLU A 81 -24.98 -3.42 -16.76
C GLU A 81 -24.91 -3.87 -18.22
N SER A 82 -23.77 -4.44 -18.61
CA SER A 82 -23.50 -4.95 -19.96
C SER A 82 -22.25 -5.82 -19.98
N THR A 83 -21.91 -6.41 -21.12
CA THR A 83 -20.60 -7.06 -21.30
C THR A 83 -19.60 -6.13 -21.99
N ILE A 84 -18.32 -6.49 -21.90
CA ILE A 84 -17.23 -5.87 -22.67
C ILE A 84 -16.70 -6.88 -23.68
N GLY A 85 -16.75 -6.50 -24.96
CA GLY A 85 -16.14 -7.25 -26.05
C GLY A 85 -14.69 -6.86 -26.32
N ASP A 86 -14.20 -7.22 -27.50
CA ASP A 86 -12.81 -7.05 -27.93
C ASP A 86 -12.43 -5.61 -28.32
N SER A 87 -13.41 -4.77 -28.69
CA SER A 87 -13.14 -3.40 -29.19
C SER A 87 -12.31 -2.53 -28.22
N PRO A 88 -12.64 -2.40 -26.92
CA PRO A 88 -11.79 -1.65 -25.98
C PRO A 88 -10.40 -2.27 -25.79
N LEU A 89 -10.29 -3.59 -25.91
CA LEU A 89 -9.01 -4.28 -25.77
C LEU A 89 -8.11 -4.03 -26.99
N ARG A 90 -8.69 -3.96 -28.20
CA ARG A 90 -8.00 -3.55 -29.43
C ARG A 90 -7.53 -2.10 -29.37
N GLU A 91 -8.34 -1.22 -28.78
CA GLU A 91 -7.97 0.17 -28.53
C GLU A 91 -6.73 0.24 -27.62
N LEU A 92 -6.76 -0.48 -26.48
CA LEU A 92 -5.60 -0.57 -25.59
C LEU A 92 -4.37 -1.15 -26.30
N ALA A 93 -4.52 -2.24 -27.07
CA ALA A 93 -3.41 -2.81 -27.87
C ALA A 93 -2.79 -1.77 -28.82
N GLY A 94 -3.62 -0.93 -29.44
CA GLY A 94 -3.16 0.19 -30.25
C GLY A 94 -2.39 1.22 -29.43
N THR A 95 -2.92 1.61 -28.26
CA THR A 95 -2.27 2.54 -27.33
C THR A 95 -0.88 2.06 -26.92
N MET A 96 -0.71 0.76 -26.66
CA MET A 96 0.55 0.14 -26.26
C MET A 96 1.69 0.37 -27.27
N THR A 97 1.38 0.54 -28.55
CA THR A 97 2.39 0.79 -29.60
C THR A 97 3.17 2.10 -29.36
N GLN A 98 2.58 3.06 -28.63
CA GLN A 98 3.22 4.32 -28.25
C GLN A 98 4.38 4.12 -27.26
N LEU A 99 4.45 2.97 -26.60
CA LEU A 99 5.50 2.60 -25.65
C LEU A 99 6.28 1.35 -26.12
N ALA A 100 6.18 0.96 -27.39
CA ALA A 100 6.80 -0.27 -27.90
C ALA A 100 8.34 -0.26 -27.88
N ASP A 101 8.95 0.90 -28.12
CA ASP A 101 10.40 1.08 -28.16
C ASP A 101 10.81 2.51 -27.76
N GLU A 102 12.13 2.74 -27.63
CA GLU A 102 12.66 4.06 -27.26
C GLU A 102 12.23 5.20 -28.19
N LYS A 103 12.06 4.92 -29.50
CA LYS A 103 11.67 5.94 -30.49
C LYS A 103 10.20 6.29 -30.33
N SER A 104 9.33 5.31 -30.13
CA SER A 104 7.90 5.54 -29.85
C SER A 104 7.71 6.36 -28.58
N VAL A 105 8.44 6.03 -27.50
CA VAL A 105 8.40 6.81 -26.25
C VAL A 105 8.87 8.24 -26.48
N GLN A 106 9.95 8.44 -27.24
CA GLN A 106 10.45 9.78 -27.55
C GLN A 106 9.44 10.58 -28.38
N ALA A 107 8.81 9.96 -29.39
CA ALA A 107 7.77 10.61 -30.18
C ALA A 107 6.55 11.00 -29.35
N LEU A 108 6.19 10.20 -28.34
CA LEU A 108 5.12 10.52 -27.40
C LEU A 108 5.48 11.74 -26.52
N LEU A 109 6.73 11.81 -26.05
CA LEU A 109 7.24 12.95 -25.28
C LEU A 109 7.30 14.25 -26.10
N ASP A 110 7.73 14.15 -27.36
CA ASP A 110 7.85 15.29 -28.28
C ASP A 110 6.48 15.73 -28.84
N GLY A 111 5.47 14.86 -28.76
CA GLY A 111 4.14 15.09 -29.30
C GLY A 111 3.19 15.88 -28.40
N GLY A 112 1.93 15.99 -28.85
CA GLY A 112 0.85 16.67 -28.11
C GLY A 112 0.13 15.80 -27.08
N ALA A 113 0.84 14.87 -26.42
CA ALA A 113 0.27 14.12 -25.29
C ALA A 113 0.10 15.02 -24.05
N ASN A 114 -0.79 14.63 -23.15
CA ASN A 114 -0.99 15.34 -21.89
C ASN A 114 0.32 15.43 -21.08
N GLU A 115 0.59 16.59 -20.46
CA GLU A 115 1.82 16.83 -19.71
C GLU A 115 1.95 15.93 -18.47
N GLU A 116 0.85 15.51 -17.83
CA GLU A 116 0.90 14.56 -16.71
C GLU A 116 1.40 13.18 -17.15
N LEU A 117 0.96 12.70 -18.32
CA LEU A 117 1.49 11.46 -18.92
C LEU A 117 2.98 11.59 -19.26
N LYS A 118 3.40 12.71 -19.86
CA LYS A 118 4.82 12.95 -20.17
C LYS A 118 5.69 12.93 -18.91
N ARG A 119 5.25 13.63 -17.86
CA ARG A 119 5.92 13.63 -16.56
C ARG A 119 5.99 12.23 -15.97
N LEU A 120 4.92 11.44 -16.09
CA LEU A 120 4.87 10.06 -15.61
C LEU A 120 5.90 9.17 -16.33
N ILE A 121 6.03 9.31 -17.65
CA ILE A 121 7.01 8.59 -18.47
C ILE A 121 8.44 8.96 -18.06
N VAL A 122 8.73 10.25 -17.90
CA VAL A 122 10.07 10.75 -17.52
C VAL A 122 10.41 10.32 -16.10
N ARG A 123 9.52 10.55 -15.13
CA ARG A 123 9.75 10.23 -13.71
C ARG A 123 10.02 8.76 -13.47
N ASN A 124 9.30 7.88 -14.15
CA ASN A 124 9.49 6.43 -14.04
C ASN A 124 10.61 5.90 -14.96
N ASN A 125 11.33 6.77 -15.67
CA ASN A 125 12.40 6.38 -16.60
C ASN A 125 11.96 5.34 -17.64
N ILE A 126 10.71 5.41 -18.10
CA ILE A 126 10.09 4.37 -18.95
C ILE A 126 10.93 4.07 -20.19
N LYS A 127 11.45 5.12 -20.86
CA LYS A 127 12.34 4.99 -22.03
C LYS A 127 13.57 4.11 -21.74
N VAL A 128 14.21 4.32 -20.59
CA VAL A 128 15.42 3.59 -20.18
C VAL A 128 15.07 2.17 -19.73
N LEU A 129 13.91 1.95 -19.13
CA LEU A 129 13.49 0.62 -18.72
C LEU A 129 13.17 -0.26 -19.93
N ILE A 130 12.52 0.30 -20.96
CA ILE A 130 12.29 -0.39 -22.23
C ILE A 130 13.61 -0.79 -22.88
N SER A 131 14.62 0.11 -22.88
CA SER A 131 15.94 -0.22 -23.43
C SER A 131 16.69 -1.31 -22.66
N LYS A 132 16.38 -1.45 -21.36
CA LYS A 132 16.85 -2.54 -20.50
C LYS A 132 16.06 -3.84 -20.63
N GLY A 133 15.06 -3.88 -21.52
CA GLY A 133 14.28 -5.09 -21.81
C GLY A 133 13.05 -5.29 -20.92
N TYR A 134 12.59 -4.26 -20.20
CA TYR A 134 11.31 -4.34 -19.48
C TYR A 134 10.17 -4.58 -20.49
N LYS A 135 9.25 -5.48 -20.14
CA LYS A 135 8.09 -5.79 -20.99
C LYS A 135 6.99 -4.78 -20.75
N VAL A 136 6.41 -4.25 -21.81
CA VAL A 136 5.24 -3.38 -21.71
C VAL A 136 3.99 -4.26 -21.77
N ILE A 137 3.14 -4.17 -20.75
CA ILE A 137 1.90 -4.94 -20.62
C ILE A 137 0.72 -3.98 -20.47
N GLY A 138 -0.29 -4.13 -21.33
CA GLY A 138 -1.54 -3.37 -21.22
C GLY A 138 -2.45 -3.99 -20.17
N VAL A 139 -2.93 -3.18 -19.24
CA VAL A 139 -3.80 -3.59 -18.14
C VAL A 139 -5.15 -2.89 -18.27
N PHE A 140 -6.15 -3.62 -18.74
CA PHE A 140 -7.52 -3.13 -18.87
C PHE A 140 -8.33 -3.43 -17.61
N VAL A 141 -8.94 -2.43 -16.98
CA VAL A 141 -9.69 -2.56 -15.72
C VAL A 141 -11.14 -2.15 -15.94
N CYS A 142 -12.11 -3.02 -15.66
CA CYS A 142 -13.52 -2.67 -15.81
C CYS A 142 -14.44 -3.32 -14.77
N ASN A 143 -15.58 -2.68 -14.51
CA ASN A 143 -16.57 -3.16 -13.54
C ASN A 143 -17.61 -4.12 -14.13
N GLN A 144 -17.38 -4.61 -15.35
CA GLN A 144 -18.27 -5.49 -16.11
C GLN A 144 -17.55 -6.80 -16.42
N SER A 145 -18.28 -7.85 -16.75
CA SER A 145 -17.68 -9.12 -17.20
C SER A 145 -17.36 -9.08 -18.70
N LEU A 146 -16.31 -9.78 -19.13
CA LEU A 146 -16.01 -9.92 -20.55
C LEU A 146 -17.00 -10.87 -21.24
N ASP A 147 -17.31 -10.60 -22.52
CA ASP A 147 -17.96 -11.58 -23.40
C ASP A 147 -16.94 -12.52 -24.06
N GLU A 148 -17.42 -13.44 -24.89
CA GLU A 148 -16.56 -14.44 -25.53
C GLU A 148 -15.57 -13.83 -26.51
N ASN A 149 -15.93 -12.76 -27.21
CA ASN A 149 -15.03 -12.07 -28.13
C ASN A 149 -13.88 -11.41 -27.36
N GLY A 150 -14.19 -10.77 -26.22
CA GLY A 150 -13.18 -10.21 -25.33
C GLY A 150 -12.21 -11.27 -24.79
N ARG A 151 -12.73 -12.43 -24.37
CA ARG A 151 -11.91 -13.55 -23.89
C ARG A 151 -11.09 -14.21 -25.00
N GLU A 152 -11.61 -14.34 -26.21
CA GLU A 152 -10.88 -14.86 -27.36
C GLU A 152 -9.70 -13.94 -27.72
N PHE A 153 -9.92 -12.64 -27.75
CA PHE A 153 -8.86 -11.67 -28.04
C PHE A 153 -7.69 -11.75 -27.05
N LEU A 154 -7.98 -11.82 -25.74
CA LEU A 154 -6.94 -11.95 -24.70
C LEU A 154 -6.16 -13.27 -24.76
N ARG A 155 -6.77 -14.35 -25.29
CA ARG A 155 -6.05 -15.62 -25.52
C ARG A 155 -5.02 -15.50 -26.63
N GLN A 156 -5.19 -14.56 -27.56
CA GLN A 156 -4.29 -14.33 -28.70
C GLN A 156 -3.20 -13.30 -28.38
N ASP A 157 -3.52 -12.26 -27.60
CA ASP A 157 -2.58 -11.20 -27.24
C ASP A 157 -2.09 -11.32 -25.80
N LEU A 158 -0.90 -11.92 -25.63
CA LEU A 158 -0.25 -12.10 -24.33
C LEU A 158 0.34 -10.81 -23.74
N SER A 159 0.34 -9.70 -24.49
CA SER A 159 0.77 -8.39 -23.99
C SER A 159 -0.32 -7.66 -23.22
N LEU A 160 -1.52 -8.24 -23.12
CA LEU A 160 -2.66 -7.65 -22.42
C LEU A 160 -3.12 -8.49 -21.21
N ARG A 161 -3.62 -7.78 -20.20
CA ARG A 161 -4.28 -8.34 -19.02
C ARG A 161 -5.57 -7.58 -18.79
N ALA A 162 -6.70 -8.26 -18.89
CA ALA A 162 -7.96 -7.69 -18.43
C ALA A 162 -8.25 -8.09 -16.99
N TYR A 163 -8.67 -7.12 -16.20
CA TYR A 163 -9.25 -7.21 -14.87
C TYR A 163 -10.70 -6.81 -15.00
N ASP A 164 -11.52 -7.80 -15.38
CA ASP A 164 -12.96 -7.66 -15.46
C ASP A 164 -13.57 -7.94 -14.07
N ARG A 165 -14.89 -7.81 -13.97
CA ARG A 165 -15.60 -8.01 -12.71
C ARG A 165 -15.23 -9.32 -12.01
N GLU A 166 -15.27 -10.43 -12.74
CA GLU A 166 -15.05 -11.76 -12.15
C GLU A 166 -13.61 -11.90 -11.66
N ARG A 167 -12.65 -11.40 -12.44
CA ARG A 167 -11.25 -11.44 -12.06
C ARG A 167 -10.94 -10.53 -10.87
N ILE A 168 -11.45 -9.30 -10.86
CA ILE A 168 -11.26 -8.40 -9.72
C ILE A 168 -11.86 -9.01 -8.45
N ALA A 169 -13.09 -9.55 -8.52
CA ALA A 169 -13.73 -10.16 -7.36
C ALA A 169 -12.97 -11.39 -6.82
N SER A 170 -12.41 -12.22 -7.71
CA SER A 170 -11.64 -13.41 -7.32
C SER A 170 -10.22 -13.09 -6.84
N GLU A 171 -9.57 -12.06 -7.40
CA GLU A 171 -8.26 -11.61 -6.93
C GLU A 171 -8.33 -10.69 -5.71
N TYR A 172 -9.51 -10.13 -5.43
CA TYR A 172 -9.76 -9.39 -4.20
C TYR A 172 -9.84 -10.35 -3.02
N ILE A 173 -8.81 -10.31 -2.19
CA ILE A 173 -8.72 -11.21 -1.04
C ILE A 173 -9.15 -10.45 0.19
N ASP A 174 -10.33 -10.86 0.66
CA ASP A 174 -10.95 -10.40 1.88
C ASP A 174 -10.44 -11.26 3.03
N ILE A 175 -9.60 -10.66 3.88
CA ILE A 175 -8.98 -11.34 5.02
C ILE A 175 -10.05 -11.69 6.08
N ASP A 176 -11.24 -11.11 5.99
CA ASP A 176 -12.32 -11.26 6.97
C ASP A 176 -13.33 -12.37 6.62
N VAL A 177 -13.22 -13.03 5.45
CA VAL A 177 -14.13 -14.12 5.03
C VAL A 177 -13.59 -15.50 5.43
N GLU A 178 -14.43 -16.29 6.12
CA GLU A 178 -14.15 -17.70 6.41
C GLU A 178 -14.25 -18.55 5.14
N GLY A 179 -13.16 -19.23 4.76
CA GLY A 179 -13.09 -20.12 3.60
C GLY A 179 -12.17 -21.33 3.83
N GLY A 180 -12.35 -22.40 3.04
CA GLY A 180 -11.53 -23.62 3.09
C GLY A 180 -12.26 -24.86 2.57
N ILE A 181 -11.65 -26.03 2.72
CA ILE A 181 -12.24 -27.32 2.37
C ILE A 181 -12.99 -27.89 3.55
N SER A 182 -14.30 -28.12 3.40
CA SER A 182 -15.09 -28.94 4.32
C SER A 182 -14.90 -30.41 3.97
N GLY A 183 -14.13 -31.15 4.76
CA GLY A 183 -13.77 -32.53 4.46
C GLY A 183 -12.52 -33.02 5.18
N LYS A 184 -12.14 -34.26 4.87
CA LYS A 184 -11.00 -34.96 5.47
C LYS A 184 -9.90 -35.19 4.43
N PHE A 185 -8.66 -34.95 4.82
CA PHE A 185 -7.47 -35.34 4.05
C PHE A 185 -6.51 -36.13 4.94
N THR A 186 -5.72 -37.03 4.34
CA THR A 186 -4.77 -37.89 5.09
C THR A 186 -3.41 -37.83 4.44
N PHE A 187 -2.41 -37.43 5.21
CA PHE A 187 -1.00 -37.48 4.83
C PHE A 187 -0.35 -38.77 5.34
N ASP A 188 0.56 -39.32 4.55
CA ASP A 188 1.45 -40.40 4.95
C ASP A 188 2.61 -39.85 5.78
N ALA A 189 2.79 -40.41 6.98
CA ALA A 189 3.87 -40.07 7.90
C ALA A 189 4.73 -41.31 8.26
N SER A 190 4.61 -42.42 7.50
CA SER A 190 5.40 -43.64 7.70
C SER A 190 6.89 -43.43 7.49
N TYR A 191 7.25 -42.51 6.60
CA TYR A 191 8.65 -42.19 6.29
C TYR A 191 9.26 -41.11 7.20
N VAL A 192 8.47 -40.48 8.07
CA VAL A 192 8.94 -39.43 8.98
C VAL A 192 7.98 -39.21 10.16
N SER A 193 8.51 -39.28 11.38
CA SER A 193 7.72 -38.89 12.56
C SER A 193 7.53 -37.36 12.60
N PRO A 194 6.29 -36.84 12.65
CA PRO A 194 6.05 -35.40 12.72
C PRO A 194 6.60 -34.80 14.01
N MET A 195 7.25 -33.64 13.91
CA MET A 195 7.55 -32.82 15.08
C MET A 195 6.26 -32.15 15.55
N ILE A 196 5.89 -32.38 16.81
CA ILE A 196 4.66 -31.84 17.40
C ILE A 196 5.00 -30.68 18.34
N ILE A 197 4.45 -29.51 18.06
CA ILE A 197 4.57 -28.31 18.90
C ILE A 197 3.19 -27.96 19.44
N ARG A 198 3.07 -27.88 20.77
CA ARG A 198 1.83 -27.46 21.45
C ARG A 198 1.98 -26.04 21.97
N THR A 199 1.16 -25.13 21.47
CA THR A 199 1.14 -23.73 21.90
C THR A 199 -0.02 -23.53 22.87
N SER A 200 0.22 -23.86 24.13
CA SER A 200 -0.82 -23.87 25.18
C SER A 200 -2.01 -24.75 24.74
N ASP A 201 -3.23 -24.35 25.09
CA ASP A 201 -4.51 -24.90 24.65
C ASP A 201 -5.00 -24.34 23.29
N ARG A 202 -4.28 -23.35 22.73
CA ARG A 202 -4.73 -22.57 21.57
C ARG A 202 -4.48 -23.26 20.22
N ALA A 203 -3.36 -23.96 20.07
CA ALA A 203 -3.02 -24.64 18.82
C ALA A 203 -2.07 -25.83 19.01
N THR A 204 -2.20 -26.83 18.13
CA THR A 204 -1.23 -27.93 17.99
C THR A 204 -0.70 -27.92 16.56
N THR A 205 0.62 -27.87 16.40
CA THR A 205 1.29 -27.84 15.09
C THR A 205 2.04 -29.14 14.87
N TYR A 206 1.83 -29.75 13.70
CA TYR A 206 2.59 -30.89 13.21
C TYR A 206 3.50 -30.40 12.08
N ILE A 207 4.81 -30.62 12.21
CA ILE A 207 5.80 -30.23 11.22
C ILE A 207 6.44 -31.50 10.66
N LEU A 208 6.33 -31.67 9.34
CA LEU A 208 6.86 -32.82 8.63
C LEU A 208 7.14 -32.47 7.15
N PRO A 209 8.16 -33.07 6.51
CA PRO A 209 8.27 -33.02 5.06
C PRO A 209 7.14 -33.87 4.44
N ILE A 210 6.36 -33.29 3.53
CA ILE A 210 5.28 -33.95 2.81
C ILE A 210 5.65 -34.07 1.34
N GLN A 211 5.35 -35.20 0.69
CA GLN A 211 5.58 -35.33 -0.74
C GLN A 211 4.65 -34.39 -1.53
N ALA A 212 5.18 -33.71 -2.55
CA ALA A 212 4.34 -32.89 -3.42
C ALA A 212 3.24 -33.70 -4.12
N LEU A 213 3.49 -35.00 -4.38
CA LEU A 213 2.49 -35.94 -4.89
C LEU A 213 1.27 -36.12 -3.98
N GLU A 214 1.40 -35.87 -2.67
CA GLU A 214 0.28 -35.86 -1.74
C GLU A 214 -0.46 -34.53 -1.80
N LEU A 215 0.26 -33.40 -1.83
CA LEU A 215 -0.32 -32.06 -1.87
C LEU A 215 -1.22 -31.84 -3.10
N VAL A 216 -0.86 -32.38 -4.27
CA VAL A 216 -1.66 -32.24 -5.51
C VAL A 216 -2.98 -33.02 -5.49
N LYS A 217 -3.17 -33.92 -4.51
CA LYS A 217 -4.41 -34.70 -4.32
C LYS A 217 -5.41 -34.00 -3.41
N MET A 218 -5.04 -32.86 -2.79
CA MET A 218 -5.95 -32.11 -1.94
C MET A 218 -7.11 -31.53 -2.76
N ALA A 219 -8.33 -31.57 -2.20
CA ALA A 219 -9.50 -30.97 -2.82
C ALA A 219 -9.39 -29.45 -2.92
N GLY A 220 -10.10 -28.86 -3.88
CA GLY A 220 -10.27 -27.42 -4.04
C GLY A 220 -9.07 -26.63 -4.57
N ILE A 221 -8.10 -27.32 -5.18
CA ILE A 221 -6.99 -26.68 -5.90
C ILE A 221 -7.51 -26.03 -7.20
N GLU A 222 -8.42 -26.70 -7.90
CA GLU A 222 -8.90 -26.29 -9.23
C GLU A 222 -9.93 -25.14 -9.16
N ASP A 223 -10.82 -25.19 -8.17
CA ASP A 223 -11.81 -24.12 -7.91
C ASP A 223 -11.28 -23.01 -6.96
N GLY A 224 -10.04 -23.17 -6.47
CA GLY A 224 -9.38 -22.20 -5.58
C GLY A 224 -9.87 -22.21 -4.13
N THR A 225 -10.87 -23.02 -3.77
CA THR A 225 -11.42 -23.05 -2.40
C THR A 225 -10.38 -23.39 -1.33
N LEU A 226 -9.36 -24.20 -1.69
CA LEU A 226 -8.23 -24.54 -0.83
C LEU A 226 -7.39 -23.33 -0.42
N PHE A 227 -7.37 -22.30 -1.28
CA PHE A 227 -6.53 -21.13 -1.19
C PHE A 227 -7.33 -19.85 -0.90
N SER A 228 -8.61 -19.98 -0.53
CA SER A 228 -9.52 -18.87 -0.23
C SER A 228 -8.97 -17.84 0.76
N GLN A 229 -8.01 -18.23 1.60
CA GLN A 229 -7.34 -17.34 2.57
C GLN A 229 -5.89 -16.96 2.18
N ASN A 230 -5.44 -17.30 0.97
CA ASN A 230 -4.07 -17.10 0.51
C ASN A 230 -3.95 -15.95 -0.50
N VAL A 231 -3.42 -14.80 -0.05
CA VAL A 231 -3.30 -13.58 -0.87
C VAL A 231 -2.38 -13.72 -2.10
N ARG A 232 -1.51 -14.75 -2.13
CA ARG A 232 -0.47 -14.88 -3.16
C ARG A 232 -0.89 -15.68 -4.39
N GLN A 233 -2.07 -16.29 -4.38
CA GLN A 233 -2.55 -16.99 -5.56
C GLN A 233 -2.87 -16.03 -6.72
N SER A 234 -3.32 -14.80 -6.41
CA SER A 234 -3.64 -13.75 -7.40
C SER A 234 -2.41 -13.05 -7.99
N LEU A 235 -1.29 -13.05 -7.26
CA LEU A 235 -0.01 -12.53 -7.76
C LEU A 235 0.54 -13.54 -8.78
N GLY A 236 0.40 -13.20 -10.07
CA GLY A 236 0.82 -14.00 -11.23
C GLY A 236 2.30 -14.40 -11.27
N ASN A 237 2.85 -14.64 -12.47
CA ASN A 237 4.22 -15.17 -12.64
C ASN A 237 5.30 -14.24 -12.03
N THR A 238 5.72 -14.50 -10.79
CA THR A 238 6.86 -13.82 -10.16
C THR A 238 8.21 -14.39 -10.61
N LYS A 239 9.32 -13.65 -10.49
CA LYS A 239 10.69 -14.22 -10.59
C LYS A 239 10.89 -15.43 -9.66
N VAL A 240 10.26 -15.43 -8.49
CA VAL A 240 10.22 -16.57 -7.56
C VAL A 240 9.48 -17.77 -8.18
N ASN A 241 8.37 -17.54 -8.90
CA ASN A 241 7.64 -18.59 -9.62
C ASN A 241 8.47 -19.22 -10.74
N LYS A 242 9.40 -18.48 -11.37
CA LYS A 242 10.31 -19.06 -12.37
C LYS A 242 11.31 -20.03 -11.73
N ALA A 243 12.03 -19.62 -10.69
CA ALA A 243 12.97 -20.49 -9.98
C ALA A 243 12.29 -21.73 -9.35
N LEU A 244 11.09 -21.52 -8.79
CA LEU A 244 10.22 -22.60 -8.30
C LEU A 244 9.89 -23.58 -9.42
N ARG A 245 9.40 -23.09 -10.56
CA ARG A 245 9.05 -23.92 -11.72
C ARG A 245 10.27 -24.67 -12.26
N ASP A 246 11.41 -24.01 -12.37
CA ASP A 246 12.65 -24.63 -12.85
C ASP A 246 13.08 -25.79 -11.92
N SER A 247 12.93 -25.61 -10.60
CA SER A 247 13.19 -26.67 -9.60
C SER A 247 12.20 -27.84 -9.69
N VAL A 248 10.93 -27.58 -10.05
CA VAL A 248 9.88 -28.61 -10.21
C VAL A 248 10.00 -29.37 -11.53
N LEU A 249 10.52 -28.73 -12.58
CA LEU A 249 10.71 -29.37 -13.88
C LEU A 249 12.00 -30.21 -13.93
N SER A 250 12.96 -29.94 -13.03
CA SER A 250 14.24 -30.64 -12.97
C SER A 250 14.22 -31.75 -11.92
N GLN A 251 14.08 -33.00 -12.34
CA GLN A 251 14.00 -34.14 -11.41
C GLN A 251 15.23 -34.29 -10.50
N SER A 252 16.41 -33.88 -10.95
CA SER A 252 17.62 -33.90 -10.11
C SER A 252 17.58 -32.91 -8.96
N GLU A 253 16.75 -31.86 -9.04
CA GLU A 253 16.61 -30.84 -7.99
C GLU A 253 15.53 -31.18 -6.96
N HIS A 254 14.76 -32.26 -7.17
CA HIS A 254 13.63 -32.60 -6.31
C HIS A 254 14.03 -32.87 -4.86
N GLU A 255 15.15 -33.57 -4.64
CA GLU A 255 15.68 -33.83 -3.30
C GLU A 255 16.17 -32.56 -2.58
N ASN A 256 16.59 -31.55 -3.35
CA ASN A 256 17.06 -30.27 -2.85
C ASN A 256 15.92 -29.27 -2.63
N PHE A 257 14.70 -29.58 -3.05
CA PHE A 257 13.56 -28.66 -2.99
C PHE A 257 13.32 -28.07 -1.58
N PRO A 258 13.36 -28.86 -0.48
CA PRO A 258 13.24 -28.31 0.88
C PRO A 258 14.35 -27.31 1.27
N LEU A 259 15.48 -27.30 0.56
CA LEU A 259 16.63 -26.43 0.87
C LEU A 259 16.46 -25.03 0.26
N TYR A 260 15.77 -24.93 -0.88
CA TYR A 260 15.66 -23.68 -1.64
C TYR A 260 14.35 -22.94 -1.39
N HIS A 261 13.28 -23.69 -1.11
CA HIS A 261 11.92 -23.16 -1.13
C HIS A 261 11.28 -23.17 0.25
N ASN A 262 10.46 -22.16 0.49
CA ASN A 262 9.65 -22.08 1.71
C ASN A 262 8.61 -23.21 1.75
N GLY A 263 8.26 -23.60 2.98
CA GLY A 263 7.27 -24.63 3.25
C GLY A 263 5.82 -24.25 2.92
N VAL A 264 4.91 -25.15 3.24
CA VAL A 264 3.45 -24.93 3.17
C VAL A 264 2.87 -24.82 4.57
N ASN A 265 1.97 -23.84 4.79
CA ASN A 265 1.23 -23.73 6.05
C ASN A 265 -0.24 -24.08 5.79
N ILE A 266 -0.76 -25.07 6.51
CA ILE A 266 -2.13 -25.56 6.38
C ILE A 266 -2.80 -25.42 7.74
N LEU A 267 -3.87 -24.61 7.80
CA LEU A 267 -4.72 -24.53 8.98
C LEU A 267 -5.80 -25.61 8.89
N CYS A 268 -6.16 -26.20 10.03
CA CYS A 268 -7.24 -27.17 10.11
C CYS A 268 -7.96 -27.08 11.46
N GLU A 269 -9.22 -27.52 11.50
CA GLU A 269 -10.00 -27.57 12.75
C GLU A 269 -9.55 -28.74 13.64
N LYS A 270 -9.23 -29.89 13.03
CA LYS A 270 -8.82 -31.12 13.73
C LYS A 270 -7.68 -31.81 12.99
N ALA A 271 -6.66 -32.25 13.72
CA ALA A 271 -5.56 -33.06 13.24
C ALA A 271 -5.30 -34.24 14.20
N LEU A 272 -5.21 -35.44 13.65
CA LEU A 272 -5.03 -36.69 14.39
C LEU A 272 -3.91 -37.51 13.75
N LEU A 273 -2.87 -37.80 14.53
CA LEU A 273 -1.77 -38.67 14.12
C LEU A 273 -2.02 -40.08 14.65
N GLU A 274 -2.37 -41.01 13.78
CA GLU A 274 -2.64 -42.41 14.11
C GLU A 274 -2.09 -43.35 13.05
N ASN A 275 -1.48 -44.47 13.46
CA ASN A 275 -0.97 -45.50 12.55
C ASN A 275 -0.11 -44.92 11.42
N GLU A 276 0.84 -44.05 11.77
CA GLU A 276 1.75 -43.38 10.83
C GLU A 276 1.03 -42.53 9.75
N LYS A 277 -0.21 -42.09 10.04
CA LYS A 277 -0.99 -41.21 9.16
C LYS A 277 -1.42 -39.96 9.90
N LEU A 278 -1.26 -38.81 9.28
CA LEU A 278 -1.76 -37.54 9.78
C LEU A 278 -3.07 -37.18 9.08
N ILE A 279 -4.17 -37.33 9.81
CA ILE A 279 -5.53 -37.07 9.35
C ILE A 279 -5.92 -35.65 9.74
N ILE A 280 -6.34 -34.83 8.77
CA ILE A 280 -6.83 -33.46 9.00
C ILE A 280 -8.27 -33.30 8.56
N ASN A 281 -9.01 -32.41 9.22
CA ASN A 281 -10.38 -32.03 8.85
C ASN A 281 -10.54 -30.52 8.79
N ASN A 282 -11.40 -30.06 7.87
CA ASN A 282 -11.80 -28.67 7.70
C ASN A 282 -10.58 -27.75 7.57
N TYR A 283 -9.96 -27.77 6.39
CA TYR A 283 -8.60 -27.26 6.20
C TYR A 283 -8.48 -26.21 5.10
N VAL A 284 -7.46 -25.35 5.21
CA VAL A 284 -7.16 -24.28 4.26
C VAL A 284 -5.66 -24.02 4.19
N VAL A 285 -5.14 -23.71 3.00
CA VAL A 285 -3.72 -23.36 2.80
C VAL A 285 -3.54 -21.85 2.94
N VAL A 286 -2.73 -21.43 3.92
CA VAL A 286 -2.47 -20.01 4.22
C VAL A 286 -1.05 -19.57 3.86
N ASN A 287 -0.22 -20.47 3.34
CA ASN A 287 1.04 -20.18 2.66
C ASN A 287 1.43 -21.37 1.75
N GLY A 288 2.01 -21.06 0.59
CA GLY A 288 2.46 -22.06 -0.38
C GLY A 288 1.46 -22.39 -1.50
N ALA A 289 0.44 -21.54 -1.74
CA ALA A 289 -0.52 -21.71 -2.84
C ALA A 289 0.16 -21.78 -4.22
N GLN A 290 1.17 -20.95 -4.47
CA GLN A 290 1.95 -20.94 -5.72
C GLN A 290 2.72 -22.26 -5.93
N SER A 291 3.35 -22.79 -4.87
CA SER A 291 4.04 -24.09 -4.89
C SER A 291 3.06 -25.22 -5.25
N ILE A 292 1.95 -25.33 -4.51
CA ILE A 292 0.95 -26.39 -4.72
C ILE A 292 0.33 -26.29 -6.13
N SER A 293 0.01 -25.07 -6.58
CA SER A 293 -0.51 -24.83 -7.93
C SER A 293 0.49 -25.23 -9.02
N THR A 294 1.79 -24.94 -8.81
CA THR A 294 2.86 -25.33 -9.75
C THR A 294 3.04 -26.85 -9.78
N PHE A 295 3.03 -27.50 -8.61
CA PHE A 295 3.06 -28.97 -8.52
C PHE A 295 1.88 -29.59 -9.28
N LYS A 296 0.66 -29.05 -9.11
CA LYS A 296 -0.53 -29.55 -9.80
C LYS A 296 -0.42 -29.40 -11.32
N LYS A 297 0.09 -28.26 -11.80
CA LYS A 297 0.32 -28.01 -13.24
C LYS A 297 1.42 -28.89 -13.86
N SER A 298 2.37 -29.34 -13.04
CA SER A 298 3.50 -30.18 -13.46
C SER A 298 3.49 -31.55 -12.79
N ALA A 299 2.29 -32.08 -12.51
CA ALA A 299 2.10 -33.32 -11.76
C ALA A 299 2.77 -34.53 -12.42
N ASP A 300 2.91 -34.53 -13.75
CA ASP A 300 3.59 -35.55 -14.54
C ASP A 300 5.11 -35.57 -14.35
N LYS A 301 5.69 -34.48 -13.80
CA LYS A 301 7.14 -34.37 -13.57
C LYS A 301 7.55 -34.73 -12.15
N LEU A 302 6.63 -34.64 -11.18
CA LEU A 302 6.90 -34.87 -9.77
C LEU A 302 7.41 -36.29 -9.49
N SER A 303 8.43 -36.40 -8.65
CA SER A 303 8.91 -37.68 -8.11
C SER A 303 8.64 -37.78 -6.61
N GLU A 304 8.75 -38.97 -6.04
CA GLU A 304 8.62 -39.22 -4.60
C GLU A 304 9.66 -38.47 -3.74
N ASN A 305 10.77 -38.06 -4.36
CA ASN A 305 11.83 -37.26 -3.73
C ASN A 305 11.47 -35.79 -3.55
N LEU A 306 10.48 -35.24 -4.28
CA LEU A 306 10.11 -33.82 -4.12
C LEU A 306 9.26 -33.67 -2.87
N ARG A 307 9.89 -33.16 -1.81
CA ARG A 307 9.25 -32.93 -0.51
C ARG A 307 9.20 -31.45 -0.19
N VAL A 308 8.20 -31.05 0.60
CA VAL A 308 8.04 -29.70 1.09
C VAL A 308 7.80 -29.75 2.59
N ILE A 309 8.48 -28.88 3.34
CA ILE A 309 8.22 -28.76 4.79
C ILE A 309 6.80 -28.23 4.99
N ALA A 310 5.93 -29.04 5.57
CA ALA A 310 4.57 -28.66 5.88
C ALA A 310 4.42 -28.35 7.36
N LYS A 311 3.71 -27.27 7.68
CA LYS A 311 3.22 -26.96 9.02
C LYS A 311 1.70 -27.12 9.01
N ILE A 312 1.22 -28.21 9.60
CA ILE A 312 -0.19 -28.50 9.78
C ILE A 312 -0.61 -27.99 11.15
N ILE A 313 -1.43 -26.94 11.19
CA ILE A 313 -1.76 -26.22 12.41
C ILE A 313 -3.23 -26.49 12.73
N GLN A 314 -3.46 -27.31 13.77
CA GLN A 314 -4.77 -27.47 14.37
C GLN A 314 -5.07 -26.27 15.26
N ILE A 315 -6.18 -25.57 14.99
CA ILE A 315 -6.57 -24.37 15.70
C ILE A 315 -8.09 -24.28 15.84
N LYS A 316 -8.55 -23.84 17.02
CA LYS A 316 -9.98 -23.57 17.29
C LYS A 316 -10.27 -22.07 17.45
N ASP A 317 -9.26 -21.29 17.81
CA ASP A 317 -9.37 -19.84 18.01
C ASP A 317 -9.34 -19.11 16.65
N GLN A 318 -10.48 -18.53 16.27
CA GLN A 318 -10.62 -17.76 15.03
C GLN A 318 -9.71 -16.53 14.99
N HIS A 319 -9.50 -15.83 16.10
CA HIS A 319 -8.62 -14.66 16.14
C HIS A 319 -7.17 -15.05 15.89
N LEU A 320 -6.71 -16.14 16.50
CA LEU A 320 -5.38 -16.66 16.26
C LEU A 320 -5.25 -17.22 14.82
N SER A 321 -6.29 -17.85 14.27
CA SER A 321 -6.32 -18.30 12.87
C SER A 321 -6.10 -17.12 11.91
N ARG A 322 -6.88 -16.04 12.06
CA ARG A 322 -6.71 -14.80 11.26
C ARG A 322 -5.31 -14.23 11.39
N LYS A 323 -4.79 -14.15 12.62
CA LYS A 323 -3.43 -13.64 12.87
C LYS A 323 -2.36 -14.50 12.19
N ILE A 324 -2.52 -15.83 12.18
CA ILE A 324 -1.62 -16.73 11.47
C ILE A 324 -1.74 -16.50 9.96
N THR A 325 -2.95 -16.46 9.41
CA THR A 325 -3.20 -16.19 7.98
C THR A 325 -2.53 -14.90 7.53
N ILE A 326 -2.77 -13.78 8.24
CA ILE A 326 -2.16 -12.48 7.96
C ILE A 326 -0.63 -12.58 7.99
N ASN A 327 -0.04 -13.12 9.06
CA ASN A 327 1.41 -13.19 9.21
C ASN A 327 2.06 -14.13 8.20
N SER A 328 1.41 -15.25 7.88
CA SER A 328 1.84 -16.29 6.94
C SER A 328 1.79 -15.80 5.49
N ASN A 329 0.78 -15.00 5.16
CA ASN A 329 0.67 -14.30 3.89
C ASN A 329 1.70 -13.17 3.77
N ASN A 330 1.94 -12.47 4.88
CA ASN A 330 2.92 -11.40 5.02
C ASN A 330 4.33 -11.91 5.33
N GLN A 331 4.63 -13.21 5.25
CA GLN A 331 5.95 -13.74 5.62
C GLN A 331 7.11 -13.30 4.70
N ASN A 332 6.81 -12.60 3.60
CA ASN A 332 7.83 -11.92 2.77
C ASN A 332 7.76 -10.38 2.87
N ALA A 333 6.94 -9.85 3.78
CA ALA A 333 6.95 -8.46 4.21
C ALA A 333 6.15 -8.37 5.51
N ILE A 334 6.75 -8.77 6.65
CA ILE A 334 6.19 -8.27 7.91
C ILE A 334 6.32 -6.76 7.79
N LYS A 335 5.19 -6.03 7.75
CA LYS A 335 5.24 -4.58 7.66
C LYS A 335 6.13 -4.13 8.82
N PRO A 336 7.23 -3.40 8.57
CA PRO A 336 8.17 -3.06 9.64
C PRO A 336 7.45 -2.40 10.83
N ARG A 337 6.34 -1.68 10.58
CA ARG A 337 5.39 -1.19 11.59
C ARG A 337 4.94 -2.24 12.61
N ASP A 338 4.51 -3.41 12.16
CA ASP A 338 3.93 -4.44 13.03
C ASP A 338 5.00 -5.07 13.93
N LEU A 339 6.25 -5.16 13.46
CA LEU A 339 7.40 -5.56 14.29
C LEU A 339 7.72 -4.52 15.38
N LYS A 340 7.46 -3.24 15.12
CA LYS A 340 7.71 -2.17 16.09
C LYS A 340 6.59 -2.01 17.12
N SER A 341 5.46 -2.70 16.98
CA SER A 341 4.33 -2.61 17.93
C SER A 341 4.68 -3.03 19.37
N THR A 342 5.69 -3.89 19.55
CA THR A 342 6.22 -4.31 20.87
C THR A 342 7.51 -3.58 21.25
N ASN A 343 7.95 -2.59 20.46
CA ASN A 343 9.16 -1.83 20.75
C ASN A 343 8.95 -0.95 21.99
N GLU A 344 9.94 -0.91 22.89
CA GLU A 344 9.87 -0.18 24.16
C GLU A 344 9.53 1.30 23.97
N VAL A 345 9.99 1.94 22.90
CA VAL A 345 9.67 3.35 22.61
C VAL A 345 8.19 3.51 22.27
N GLN A 346 7.60 2.62 21.47
CA GLN A 346 6.17 2.67 21.13
C GLN A 346 5.30 2.42 22.37
N VAL A 347 5.67 1.44 23.20
CA VAL A 347 4.98 1.15 24.46
C VAL A 347 5.07 2.35 25.40
N ARG A 348 6.28 2.92 25.59
CA ARG A 348 6.48 4.12 26.40
C ARG A 348 5.61 5.28 25.94
N LEU A 349 5.63 5.60 24.64
CA LEU A 349 4.82 6.67 24.08
C LEU A 349 3.33 6.41 24.33
N ARG A 350 2.83 5.19 24.09
CA ARG A 350 1.44 4.84 24.36
C ARG A 350 1.05 5.10 25.82
N GLU A 351 1.89 4.69 26.78
CA GLU A 351 1.63 4.95 28.20
C GLU A 351 1.70 6.44 28.56
N GLU A 352 2.54 7.23 27.89
CA GLU A 352 2.55 8.70 28.04
C GLU A 352 1.24 9.33 27.53
N PHE A 353 0.73 8.89 26.38
CA PHE A 353 -0.54 9.38 25.80
C PHE A 353 -1.71 9.25 26.77
N LEU A 354 -1.82 8.10 27.45
CA LEU A 354 -2.88 7.83 28.42
C LEU A 354 -2.90 8.80 29.62
N ARG A 355 -1.78 9.48 29.90
CA ARG A 355 -1.65 10.42 31.03
C ARG A 355 -1.97 11.87 30.66
N ILE A 356 -2.06 12.19 29.36
CA ILE A 356 -2.26 13.56 28.87
C ILE A 356 -3.75 13.82 28.71
N GLU A 357 -4.23 14.97 29.22
CA GLU A 357 -5.63 15.41 29.08
C GLU A 357 -6.65 14.31 29.45
N ASN A 358 -6.37 13.55 30.52
CA ASN A 358 -7.18 12.41 30.98
C ASN A 358 -7.40 11.30 29.93
N GLY A 359 -6.42 11.07 29.06
CA GLY A 359 -6.49 10.08 27.99
C GLY A 359 -7.41 10.51 26.85
N LYS A 360 -7.50 11.82 26.59
CA LYS A 360 -8.21 12.36 25.41
C LYS A 360 -7.60 11.88 24.10
N TYR A 361 -6.30 11.64 24.07
CA TYR A 361 -5.55 11.17 22.90
C TYR A 361 -5.01 9.76 23.14
N GLU A 362 -5.07 8.90 22.14
CA GLU A 362 -4.49 7.55 22.17
C GLU A 362 -3.57 7.30 20.99
N LEU A 363 -2.47 6.58 21.24
CA LEU A 363 -1.54 6.14 20.20
C LEU A 363 -1.86 4.70 19.78
N GLU A 364 -2.25 4.51 18.52
CA GLU A 364 -2.41 3.18 17.91
C GLU A 364 -1.04 2.65 17.48
N ILE A 365 -0.49 1.72 18.27
CA ILE A 365 0.80 1.06 17.95
C ILE A 365 0.61 -0.28 17.23
N LYS A 366 -0.63 -0.80 17.19
CA LYS A 366 -1.01 -2.06 16.54
C LYS A 366 -2.40 -1.94 15.91
N ARG A 367 -2.56 -2.41 14.67
CA ARG A 367 -3.84 -2.40 13.96
C ARG A 367 -4.92 -3.16 14.72
N GLY A 368 -6.12 -2.58 14.79
CA GLY A 368 -7.26 -3.18 15.48
C GLY A 368 -7.10 -3.22 17.01
N GLN A 369 -6.28 -2.32 17.55
CA GLN A 369 -6.19 -2.08 18.99
C GLN A 369 -7.55 -1.56 19.50
N GLU A 370 -7.99 -2.05 20.65
CA GLU A 370 -9.18 -1.51 21.31
C GLU A 370 -8.93 -0.04 21.66
N GLN A 371 -9.88 0.81 21.27
CA GLN A 371 -9.85 2.24 21.48
C GLN A 371 -10.86 2.60 22.57
N LYS A 372 -10.49 3.51 23.49
CA LYS A 372 -11.46 4.07 24.43
C LYS A 372 -12.48 4.93 23.71
N GLU A 373 -13.76 4.72 24.01
CA GLU A 373 -14.85 5.48 23.43
C GLU A 373 -14.66 7.00 23.65
N GLY A 374 -14.75 7.77 22.57
CA GLY A 374 -14.58 9.23 22.57
C GLY A 374 -13.14 9.75 22.58
N SER A 375 -12.12 8.88 22.58
CA SER A 375 -10.72 9.29 22.43
C SER A 375 -10.37 9.65 20.98
N ILE A 376 -9.41 10.57 20.79
CA ILE A 376 -8.84 10.90 19.48
C ILE A 376 -7.67 9.94 19.22
N LEU A 377 -7.80 9.12 18.17
CA LEU A 377 -6.80 8.13 17.81
C LEU A 377 -5.74 8.73 16.86
N ILE A 378 -4.48 8.60 17.25
CA ILE A 378 -3.32 8.93 16.40
C ILE A 378 -2.58 7.63 16.11
N THR A 379 -2.40 7.28 14.84
CA THR A 379 -1.63 6.08 14.51
C THR A 379 -0.13 6.34 14.65
N ASN A 380 0.64 5.31 14.99
CA ASN A 380 2.11 5.43 15.01
C ASN A 380 2.68 5.73 13.61
N GLU A 381 2.01 5.34 12.52
CA GLU A 381 2.33 5.77 11.15
C GLU A 381 2.22 7.29 11.01
N GLU A 382 1.08 7.85 11.42
CA GLU A 382 0.86 9.29 11.35
C GLU A 382 1.84 10.04 12.25
N ALA A 383 2.02 9.60 13.51
CA ALA A 383 3.01 10.16 14.41
C ALA A 383 4.42 10.16 13.80
N GLY A 384 4.82 9.05 13.16
CA GLY A 384 6.11 8.93 12.48
C GLY A 384 6.25 9.91 11.32
N ARG A 385 5.23 10.07 10.49
CA ARG A 385 5.22 11.04 9.38
C ARG A 385 5.27 12.48 9.86
N LEU A 386 4.54 12.81 10.94
CA LEU A 386 4.58 14.14 11.55
C LEU A 386 5.99 14.48 12.05
N LEU A 387 6.62 13.56 12.77
CA LEU A 387 8.00 13.71 13.26
C LEU A 387 9.02 13.79 12.12
N LEU A 388 8.85 12.98 11.06
CA LEU A 388 9.71 13.01 9.88
C LEU A 388 9.63 14.36 9.14
N ALA A 389 8.43 14.85 8.89
CA ALA A 389 8.20 16.12 8.21
C ALA A 389 8.68 17.33 9.03
N PHE A 390 8.39 17.33 10.34
CA PHE A 390 8.65 18.50 11.19
C PHE A 390 10.06 18.49 11.81
N ASP A 391 10.48 17.37 12.39
CA ASP A 391 11.74 17.33 13.13
C ASP A 391 12.93 17.12 12.20
N LEU A 392 12.81 16.15 11.29
CA LEU A 392 13.88 15.77 10.36
C LEU A 392 13.87 16.57 9.07
N MET A 393 12.82 17.36 8.81
CA MET A 393 12.67 18.20 7.62
C MET A 393 12.65 17.40 6.31
N GLU A 394 12.08 16.19 6.33
CA GLU A 394 11.98 15.28 5.17
C GLU A 394 10.53 14.99 4.75
N PRO A 395 9.73 16.03 4.45
CA PRO A 395 8.32 15.84 4.09
C PRO A 395 8.14 15.00 2.82
N GLU A 396 9.12 15.00 1.89
CA GLU A 396 9.09 14.21 0.66
C GLU A 396 9.08 12.71 0.94
N SER A 397 9.67 12.27 2.05
CA SER A 397 9.78 10.85 2.41
C SER A 397 8.55 10.33 3.17
N CYS A 398 7.57 11.18 3.51
CA CYS A 398 6.42 10.79 4.32
C CYS A 398 5.48 9.76 3.66
N HIS A 399 5.49 9.63 2.33
CA HIS A 399 4.73 8.60 1.64
C HIS A 399 5.32 7.19 1.85
N GLN A 400 6.62 7.10 2.13
CA GLN A 400 7.37 5.85 2.22
C GLN A 400 7.28 5.24 3.61
N VAL A 401 6.19 4.51 3.90
CA VAL A 401 5.92 3.93 5.23
C VAL A 401 7.05 3.02 5.69
N TYR A 402 7.69 2.28 4.78
CA TYR A 402 8.82 1.40 5.11
C TYR A 402 9.98 2.16 5.76
N LYS A 403 10.30 3.39 5.30
CA LYS A 403 11.35 4.22 5.90
C LYS A 403 11.08 4.56 7.35
N LEU A 404 9.81 4.74 7.73
CA LEU A 404 9.43 5.15 9.08
C LEU A 404 9.75 4.07 10.13
N PHE A 405 9.62 2.80 9.74
CA PHE A 405 9.70 1.68 10.68
C PHE A 405 10.86 0.73 10.43
N ASP A 406 11.57 0.88 9.32
CA ASP A 406 12.82 0.18 9.03
C ASP A 406 14.00 1.17 9.08
N ASP A 407 14.27 1.86 7.96
CA ASP A 407 15.47 2.69 7.74
C ASP A 407 15.70 3.78 8.81
N LYS A 408 14.66 4.55 9.13
CA LYS A 408 14.75 5.79 9.94
C LYS A 408 14.07 5.70 11.29
N TYR A 409 13.69 4.50 11.73
CA TYR A 409 12.91 4.35 12.97
C TYR A 409 13.61 4.99 14.19
N ALA A 410 14.92 4.76 14.32
CA ALA A 410 15.71 5.32 15.41
C ALA A 410 15.77 6.86 15.33
N ASP A 411 16.03 7.40 14.14
CA ASP A 411 16.11 8.84 13.88
C ASP A 411 14.77 9.53 14.12
N ILE A 412 13.65 8.85 13.90
CA ILE A 412 12.31 9.41 14.09
C ILE A 412 11.92 9.32 15.57
N PHE A 413 11.93 8.12 16.16
CA PHE A 413 11.30 7.83 17.45
C PHE A 413 12.26 7.73 18.63
N ALA A 414 13.50 7.26 18.43
CA ALA A 414 14.42 6.94 19.54
C ALA A 414 15.16 8.17 20.10
N ARG A 415 14.65 9.38 19.86
CA ARG A 415 15.24 10.64 20.34
C ARG A 415 14.58 11.06 21.66
N PRO A 416 15.35 11.58 22.64
CA PRO A 416 14.79 12.02 23.92
C PRO A 416 13.71 13.11 23.82
N ALA A 417 13.77 13.95 22.78
CA ALA A 417 12.79 15.01 22.54
C ALA A 417 11.40 14.48 22.13
N VAL A 418 11.30 13.21 21.69
CA VAL A 418 10.06 12.62 21.20
C VAL A 418 9.24 12.11 22.37
N THR A 419 8.22 12.89 22.72
CA THR A 419 7.26 12.63 23.81
C THR A 419 5.84 12.62 23.26
N ALA A 420 4.88 12.08 24.02
CA ALA A 420 3.47 12.16 23.65
C ALA A 420 2.98 13.62 23.48
N TYR A 421 3.42 14.54 24.34
CA TYR A 421 3.12 15.97 24.20
C TYR A 421 3.60 16.54 22.87
N ARG A 422 4.81 16.16 22.41
CA ARG A 422 5.33 16.58 21.11
C ARG A 422 4.42 16.09 19.99
N ILE A 423 4.10 14.81 19.97
CA ILE A 423 3.28 14.21 18.91
C ILE A 423 1.88 14.83 18.87
N ILE A 424 1.26 15.06 20.03
CA ILE A 424 -0.06 15.70 20.12
C ILE A 424 0.01 17.13 19.58
N VAL A 425 1.02 17.93 19.92
CA VAL A 425 1.17 19.29 19.38
C VAL A 425 1.31 19.25 17.85
N LEU A 426 2.15 18.36 17.32
CA LEU A 426 2.31 18.21 15.87
C LEU A 426 1.01 17.75 15.19
N TYR A 427 0.24 16.88 15.85
CA TYR A 427 -1.06 16.45 15.35
C TYR A 427 -2.06 17.61 15.29
N LEU A 428 -2.14 18.42 16.36
CA LEU A 428 -3.02 19.60 16.39
C LEU A 428 -2.61 20.63 15.32
N ILE A 429 -1.30 20.82 15.09
CA ILE A 429 -0.81 21.64 13.96
C ILE A 429 -1.26 21.05 12.62
N MET A 430 -1.19 19.73 12.45
CA MET A 430 -1.63 19.06 11.23
C MET A 430 -3.12 19.26 10.97
N GLU A 431 -3.97 19.26 12.00
CA GLU A 431 -5.40 19.59 11.84
C GLU A 431 -5.59 21.01 11.28
N ARG A 432 -4.78 21.99 11.73
CA ARG A 432 -4.80 23.36 11.19
C ARG A 432 -4.31 23.41 9.75
N ILE A 433 -3.23 22.69 9.45
CA ILE A 433 -2.70 22.57 8.08
C ILE A 433 -3.76 22.02 7.15
N GLN A 434 -4.43 20.92 7.52
CA GLN A 434 -5.48 20.30 6.69
C GLN A 434 -6.65 21.26 6.45
N LYS A 435 -7.07 22.00 7.49
CA LYS A 435 -8.12 23.02 7.37
C LYS A 435 -7.74 24.12 6.38
N VAL A 436 -6.52 24.64 6.46
CA VAL A 436 -6.07 25.77 5.61
C VAL A 436 -5.67 25.30 4.20
N ALA A 437 -5.16 24.08 4.05
CA ALA A 437 -4.79 23.50 2.75
C ALA A 437 -5.97 23.41 1.78
N ALA A 438 -7.21 23.33 2.29
CA ALA A 438 -8.43 23.38 1.46
C ALA A 438 -8.55 24.68 0.64
N ASN A 439 -7.89 25.76 1.08
CA ASN A 439 -7.87 27.07 0.42
C ASN A 439 -6.80 27.18 -0.68
N ILE A 440 -5.98 26.16 -0.89
CA ILE A 440 -5.10 26.10 -2.06
C ILE A 440 -5.97 26.11 -3.33
N ALA A 441 -5.70 27.04 -4.24
CA ALA A 441 -6.47 27.26 -5.46
C ALA A 441 -6.30 26.09 -6.42
N TYR A 442 -5.06 25.63 -6.59
CA TYR A 442 -4.74 24.45 -7.41
C TYR A 442 -5.10 23.15 -6.65
N LYS A 443 -6.31 22.65 -6.89
CA LYS A 443 -6.88 21.51 -6.16
C LYS A 443 -6.09 20.20 -6.25
N PRO A 444 -5.44 19.83 -7.38
CA PRO A 444 -4.58 18.66 -7.42
C PRO A 444 -3.47 18.71 -6.37
N LEU A 445 -2.82 19.88 -6.19
CA LEU A 445 -1.84 20.06 -5.12
C LEU A 445 -2.52 19.99 -3.75
N SER A 446 -3.63 20.71 -3.54
CA SER A 446 -4.34 20.77 -2.24
C SER A 446 -4.58 19.39 -1.63
N ARG A 447 -4.92 18.41 -2.47
CA ARG A 447 -5.32 17.06 -2.05
C ARG A 447 -4.19 16.04 -2.11
N TYR A 448 -3.09 16.36 -2.76
CA TYR A 448 -1.95 15.46 -2.84
C TYR A 448 -1.41 15.14 -1.44
N GLY A 449 -1.18 13.84 -1.18
CA GLY A 449 -0.87 13.35 0.17
C GLY A 449 0.36 13.99 0.80
N LEU A 450 1.34 14.41 0.00
CA LEU A 450 2.57 15.06 0.48
C LEU A 450 2.39 16.56 0.78
N THR A 451 1.35 17.22 0.29
CA THR A 451 1.17 18.67 0.46
C THR A 451 1.05 19.07 1.92
N ARG A 452 0.28 18.31 2.72
CA ARG A 452 0.14 18.57 4.16
C ARG A 452 1.48 18.41 4.91
N PHE A 453 2.33 17.49 4.48
CA PHE A 453 3.66 17.30 5.07
C PHE A 453 4.64 18.38 4.62
N PHE A 454 4.55 18.82 3.37
CA PHE A 454 5.28 19.98 2.88
C PHE A 454 4.95 21.21 3.75
N LEU A 455 3.66 21.52 3.93
CA LEU A 455 3.22 22.62 4.79
C LEU A 455 3.66 22.43 6.25
N MET A 456 3.66 21.20 6.76
CA MET A 456 4.23 20.90 8.08
C MET A 456 5.71 21.28 8.18
N SER A 457 6.50 21.05 7.13
CA SER A 457 7.89 21.50 7.08
C SER A 457 8.03 23.03 7.02
N VAL A 458 7.09 23.73 6.40
CA VAL A 458 7.04 25.21 6.41
C VAL A 458 6.80 25.72 7.83
N VAL A 459 5.82 25.15 8.54
CA VAL A 459 5.56 25.46 9.96
C VAL A 459 6.78 25.13 10.81
N ALA A 460 7.45 24.00 10.56
CA ALA A 460 8.64 23.62 11.31
C ALA A 460 9.74 24.68 11.24
N GLU A 461 10.00 25.23 10.06
CA GLU A 461 11.04 26.25 9.89
C GLU A 461 10.61 27.60 10.48
N LEU A 462 9.33 27.97 10.32
CA LEU A 462 8.73 29.15 10.98
C LEU A 462 8.84 29.11 12.51
N VAL A 463 8.52 27.97 13.13
CA VAL A 463 8.55 27.84 14.59
C VAL A 463 9.99 27.74 15.10
N LYS A 464 10.91 27.14 14.34
CA LYS A 464 12.33 27.06 14.70
C LYS A 464 13.06 28.40 14.63
N SER A 465 12.61 29.33 13.77
CA SER A 465 13.20 30.67 13.63
C SER A 465 12.73 31.67 14.67
N ASP A 466 11.62 31.41 15.38
CA ASP A 466 11.09 32.25 16.46
C ASP A 466 11.54 31.74 17.84
N GLU A 467 12.22 32.57 18.64
CA GLU A 467 12.77 32.15 19.95
C GLU A 467 11.70 31.63 20.91
N LYS A 468 10.57 32.33 21.03
CA LYS A 468 9.50 32.00 21.98
C LYS A 468 8.75 30.75 21.54
N ALA A 469 8.50 30.60 20.24
CA ALA A 469 7.88 29.41 19.69
C ALA A 469 8.81 28.18 19.78
N SER A 470 10.12 28.38 19.56
CA SER A 470 11.16 27.35 19.71
C SER A 470 11.27 26.83 21.15
N GLU A 471 11.06 27.68 22.16
CA GLU A 471 10.99 27.26 23.57
C GLU A 471 9.84 26.26 23.80
N TYR A 472 8.65 26.54 23.28
CA TYR A 472 7.52 25.61 23.35
C TYR A 472 7.83 24.29 22.64
N LEU A 473 8.62 24.27 21.56
CA LEU A 473 9.02 23.02 20.92
C LEU A 473 10.04 22.21 21.72
N LYS A 474 10.93 22.87 22.47
CA LYS A 474 11.89 22.19 23.34
C LYS A 474 11.20 21.55 24.54
N ASN A 475 10.11 22.17 25.02
CA ASN A 475 9.28 21.63 26.10
C ASN A 475 7.78 21.74 25.78
N PRO A 476 7.23 20.86 24.93
CA PRO A 476 5.83 20.94 24.48
C PRO A 476 4.81 20.85 25.61
N LYS A 477 5.17 20.25 26.75
CA LYS A 477 4.34 20.20 27.95
C LYS A 477 3.93 21.59 28.44
N MET A 478 4.77 22.61 28.25
CA MET A 478 4.48 23.98 28.66
C MET A 478 3.22 24.56 28.00
N LEU A 479 2.92 24.18 26.75
CA LEU A 479 1.71 24.63 26.06
C LEU A 479 0.43 24.13 26.75
N PHE A 480 0.48 22.95 27.36
CA PHE A 480 -0.64 22.36 28.09
C PHE A 480 -0.70 22.91 29.51
N ASP A 481 0.42 22.93 30.22
CA ASP A 481 0.50 23.45 31.60
C ASP A 481 0.02 24.91 31.69
N THR A 482 0.35 25.72 30.69
CA THR A 482 -0.05 27.13 30.61
C THR A 482 -1.38 27.37 29.89
N ARG A 483 -2.05 26.32 29.40
CA ARG A 483 -3.29 26.38 28.59
C ARG A 483 -3.17 27.30 27.37
N LYS A 484 -2.00 27.33 26.75
CA LYS A 484 -1.72 28.14 25.55
C LYS A 484 -1.78 27.34 24.25
N ILE A 485 -2.07 26.03 24.32
CA ILE A 485 -2.09 25.16 23.14
C ILE A 485 -3.03 25.67 22.04
N ASP A 486 -4.26 26.07 22.38
CA ASP A 486 -5.24 26.56 21.40
C ASP A 486 -4.76 27.87 20.75
N LYS A 487 -4.32 28.83 21.56
CA LYS A 487 -3.74 30.09 21.08
C LYS A 487 -2.53 29.86 20.15
N PHE A 488 -1.68 28.89 20.50
CA PHE A 488 -0.51 28.55 19.70
C PHE A 488 -0.89 27.98 18.32
N VAL A 489 -1.84 27.04 18.26
CA VAL A 489 -2.26 26.46 16.97
C VAL A 489 -3.11 27.43 16.16
N GLU A 490 -3.87 28.33 16.79
CA GLU A 490 -4.58 29.43 16.12
C GLU A 490 -3.60 30.43 15.48
N ALA A 491 -2.53 30.81 16.18
CA ALA A 491 -1.48 31.66 15.63
C ALA A 491 -0.83 31.03 14.38
N ILE A 492 -0.57 29.73 14.42
CA ILE A 492 -0.07 28.97 13.26
C ILE A 492 -1.10 28.97 12.12
N GLU A 493 -2.38 28.77 12.42
CA GLU A 493 -3.46 28.81 11.41
C GLU A 493 -3.50 30.16 10.69
N THR A 494 -3.42 31.27 11.43
CA THR A 494 -3.40 32.63 10.86
C THR A 494 -2.21 32.85 9.92
N ILE A 495 -1.00 32.46 10.34
CA ILE A 495 0.19 32.62 9.48
C ILE A 495 0.09 31.72 8.24
N LEU A 496 -0.37 30.48 8.41
CA LEU A 496 -0.56 29.55 7.29
C LEU A 496 -1.55 30.09 6.25
N GLN A 497 -2.62 30.77 6.66
CA GLN A 497 -3.55 31.40 5.73
C GLN A 497 -2.85 32.41 4.81
N SER A 498 -1.94 33.22 5.35
CA SER A 498 -1.10 34.14 4.56
C SER A 498 -0.16 33.38 3.63
N ILE A 499 0.50 32.33 4.13
CA ILE A 499 1.43 31.51 3.34
C ILE A 499 0.71 30.80 2.17
N ILE A 500 -0.54 30.36 2.35
CA ILE A 500 -1.32 29.75 1.27
C ILE A 500 -1.66 30.76 0.16
N VAL A 501 -1.88 32.04 0.50
CA VAL A 501 -2.05 33.09 -0.51
C VAL A 501 -0.79 33.20 -1.37
N ASP A 502 0.38 33.29 -0.75
CA ASP A 502 1.65 33.33 -1.47
C ASP A 502 1.87 32.05 -2.29
N LEU A 503 1.59 30.88 -1.74
CA LEU A 503 1.68 29.61 -2.45
C LEU A 503 0.80 29.58 -3.70
N ASN A 504 -0.40 30.16 -3.65
CA ASN A 504 -1.28 30.23 -4.82
C ASN A 504 -0.66 31.08 -5.94
N TYR A 505 -0.09 32.24 -5.62
CA TYR A 505 0.63 33.07 -6.60
C TYR A 505 1.86 32.36 -7.16
N GLU A 506 2.62 31.67 -6.31
CA GLU A 506 3.78 30.90 -6.73
C GLU A 506 3.45 29.80 -7.74
N ILE A 507 2.34 29.09 -7.53
CA ILE A 507 1.87 28.05 -8.45
C ILE A 507 1.36 28.68 -9.75
N GLU A 508 0.63 29.79 -9.66
CA GLU A 508 0.13 30.52 -10.82
C GLU A 508 1.28 31.01 -11.72
N ASP A 509 2.32 31.59 -11.11
CA ASP A 509 3.53 32.06 -11.81
C ASP A 509 4.30 30.94 -12.51
N LEU A 510 4.35 29.75 -11.90
CA LEU A 510 5.01 28.58 -12.49
C LEU A 510 4.17 27.91 -13.59
N GLY A 511 2.84 28.01 -13.52
CA GLY A 511 1.91 27.43 -14.50
C GLY A 511 2.21 25.96 -14.81
N ASP A 512 2.34 25.63 -16.09
CA ASP A 512 2.61 24.27 -16.58
C ASP A 512 4.00 23.73 -16.19
N GLN A 513 4.89 24.55 -15.62
CA GLN A 513 6.18 24.08 -15.12
C GLN A 513 6.10 23.48 -13.72
N PHE A 514 5.01 23.73 -12.97
CA PHE A 514 4.85 23.19 -11.63
C PHE A 514 4.40 21.72 -11.70
N ASP A 515 5.24 20.82 -11.20
CA ASP A 515 4.94 19.40 -11.10
C ASP A 515 4.77 19.00 -9.64
N TYR A 516 3.58 19.24 -9.08
CA TYR A 516 3.31 18.96 -7.67
C TYR A 516 3.72 17.54 -7.23
N LYS A 517 3.52 16.51 -8.07
CA LYS A 517 3.90 15.12 -7.74
C LYS A 517 5.42 14.92 -7.74
N GLY A 518 6.14 15.54 -8.69
CA GLY A 518 7.60 15.45 -8.77
C GLY A 518 8.33 16.40 -7.82
N ASP A 519 7.91 17.66 -7.77
CA ASP A 519 8.49 18.73 -6.97
C ASP A 519 8.35 18.43 -5.47
N LEU A 520 7.19 17.92 -5.01
CA LEU A 520 7.02 17.51 -3.60
C LEU A 520 7.70 16.17 -3.25
N LYS A 521 8.31 15.49 -4.23
CA LYS A 521 9.21 14.34 -4.00
C LYS A 521 10.69 14.72 -4.07
N SER A 522 11.00 15.98 -4.39
CA SER A 522 12.37 16.48 -4.53
C SER A 522 12.77 17.33 -3.32
N PRO A 523 13.74 16.87 -2.48
CA PRO A 523 14.19 17.64 -1.32
C PRO A 523 14.62 19.06 -1.67
N LYS A 524 15.31 19.22 -2.81
CA LYS A 524 15.78 20.51 -3.31
C LYS A 524 14.62 21.43 -3.67
N LYS A 525 13.64 20.94 -4.43
CA LYS A 525 12.49 21.74 -4.86
C LYS A 525 11.61 22.16 -3.69
N ILE A 526 11.37 21.25 -2.75
CA ILE A 526 10.67 21.55 -1.50
C ILE A 526 11.40 22.65 -0.71
N GLN A 527 12.72 22.54 -0.55
CA GLN A 527 13.50 23.56 0.16
C GLN A 527 13.43 24.92 -0.54
N GLU A 528 13.55 24.95 -1.87
CA GLU A 528 13.42 26.18 -2.67
C GLU A 528 12.05 26.84 -2.48
N LEU A 529 10.97 26.06 -2.63
CA LEU A 529 9.60 26.56 -2.46
C LEU A 529 9.34 27.05 -1.04
N ARG A 530 9.72 26.26 -0.02
CA ARG A 530 9.58 26.64 1.40
C ARG A 530 10.32 27.94 1.72
N ASN A 531 11.57 28.07 1.26
CA ASN A 531 12.36 29.30 1.47
C ASN A 531 11.72 30.52 0.79
N LYS A 532 11.11 30.33 -0.39
CA LYS A 532 10.43 31.42 -1.10
C LYS A 532 9.21 31.91 -0.32
N LEU A 533 8.38 30.99 0.15
CA LEU A 533 7.21 31.29 0.99
C LEU A 533 7.58 32.00 2.29
N LEU A 534 8.57 31.48 3.02
CA LEU A 534 8.99 32.07 4.30
C LEU A 534 9.60 33.46 4.12
N ARG A 535 10.41 33.68 3.08
CA ARG A 535 10.94 35.01 2.76
C ARG A 535 9.85 36.01 2.37
N SER A 536 8.78 35.55 1.73
CA SER A 536 7.63 36.41 1.42
C SER A 536 6.95 36.85 2.71
N TYR A 537 6.63 35.90 3.58
CA TYR A 537 6.04 36.17 4.89
C TYR A 537 6.92 37.09 5.76
N GLU A 538 8.23 36.85 5.84
CA GLU A 538 9.17 37.71 6.59
C GLU A 538 9.17 39.17 6.09
N LYS A 539 9.06 39.38 4.77
CA LYS A 539 8.94 40.73 4.20
C LYS A 539 7.63 41.40 4.61
N ASP A 540 6.54 40.66 4.68
CA ASP A 540 5.25 41.20 5.08
C ASP A 540 5.20 41.53 6.58
N VAL A 541 5.82 40.72 7.43
CA VAL A 541 6.03 41.05 8.84
C VAL A 541 6.87 42.34 8.97
N ALA A 542 7.99 42.45 8.25
CA ALA A 542 8.84 43.64 8.29
C ALA A 542 8.13 44.92 7.78
N ARG A 543 7.08 44.75 6.96
CA ARG A 543 6.25 45.84 6.43
C ARG A 543 4.99 46.12 7.26
N ASN A 544 4.80 45.45 8.40
CA ASN A 544 3.59 45.49 9.22
C ASN A 544 2.31 45.11 8.46
N LYS A 545 2.42 44.21 7.49
CA LYS A 545 1.29 43.64 6.73
C LYS A 545 0.82 42.30 7.29
N ALA A 546 1.65 41.64 8.10
CA ALA A 546 1.34 40.41 8.82
C ALA A 546 1.91 40.48 10.24
N ASP A 547 1.26 39.81 11.19
CA ASP A 547 1.78 39.67 12.54
C ASP A 547 2.87 38.59 12.61
N SER A 548 3.91 38.83 13.42
CA SER A 548 4.91 37.82 13.73
C SER A 548 4.33 36.72 14.63
N LEU A 549 4.91 35.52 14.56
CA LEU A 549 4.52 34.40 15.43
C LEU A 549 4.65 34.77 16.91
N ALA A 550 5.78 35.38 17.32
CA ALA A 550 5.97 35.91 18.68
C ALA A 550 4.82 36.82 19.14
N ASN A 551 4.32 37.72 18.29
CA ASN A 551 3.23 38.62 18.67
C ASN A 551 1.91 37.85 18.86
N LEU A 552 1.61 36.92 17.96
CA LEU A 552 0.37 36.14 18.00
C LEU A 552 0.31 35.18 19.20
N ILE A 553 1.45 34.59 19.59
CA ILE A 553 1.51 33.66 20.72
C ILE A 553 1.72 34.34 22.08
N SER A 554 1.90 35.67 22.10
CA SER A 554 2.37 36.36 23.29
C SER A 554 1.43 36.42 24.47
#